data_AF-A0A7C7KII4-F1
#
_entry.id   AF-A0A7C7KII4-F1
#
_cell.length_a   1.000
_cell.length_b   1.000
_cell.length_c   1.000
_cell.angle_alpha   90.00
_cell.angle_beta   90.00
_cell.angle_gamma   90.00
#
_symmetry.space_group_name_H-M   'P 1'
#
loop_
_entity.id
_entity.type
_entity.pdbx_description
1 polymer ?
#
loop_
_entity_poly.entity_id
_entity_poly.type
_entity_poly.pdbx_seq_one_letter_code
_entity_poly.pdbx_strand_id
1 'polypeptide(L)'
;MRDELRDRIGCLTPDAPDLETWRAWLLLGHLSASADGRRPETWQEEVLAAREFRNRLRGSSDRVWQGPEACGEEDLAAGAEVTERARKAAAALHDMGLDARASHPAASTLDLTKVVLALALIPFVSVAAPFALLGNGFQALVGAAMAKFNGESIDKRTTFHMMPTVLGTVFIRPLVHAGTIAALLWFGVISSPLLAILVFPVLWLVTDACIIFCRNFYLNLICDLRRNLRTMRASRSTAWKPLQTELDDLTSTLDALK
;
A
#
# COMPACT_ATOMS: atom_id res chain seq x y z
N MET A 1 20.74 14.47 20.69
CA MET A 1 20.82 13.66 19.46
C MET A 1 19.56 12.84 19.21
N ARG A 2 19.06 12.04 20.16
CA ARG A 2 17.80 11.29 19.99
C ARG A 2 16.58 12.19 19.73
N ASP A 3 16.42 13.25 20.51
CA ASP A 3 15.24 14.12 20.42
C ASP A 3 15.29 14.97 19.14
N GLU A 4 16.47 15.47 18.78
CA GLU A 4 16.69 16.14 17.49
C GLU A 4 16.44 15.22 16.29
N LEU A 5 16.84 13.95 16.36
CA LEU A 5 16.55 12.96 15.32
C LEU A 5 15.05 12.66 15.25
N ARG A 6 14.37 12.59 16.41
CA ARG A 6 12.92 12.42 16.49
C ARG A 6 12.19 13.61 15.87
N ASP A 7 12.61 14.84 16.14
CA ASP A 7 11.98 16.02 15.55
C ASP A 7 12.19 16.07 14.02
N ARG A 8 13.40 15.72 13.55
CA ARG A 8 13.71 15.67 12.11
C ARG A 8 13.00 14.56 11.35
N ILE A 9 12.72 13.41 11.98
CA ILE A 9 12.07 12.27 11.34
C ILE A 9 10.56 12.26 11.59
N GLY A 10 10.08 12.82 12.70
CA GLY A 10 8.68 12.74 13.10
C GLY A 10 7.75 13.41 12.09
N CYS A 11 8.17 14.51 11.46
CA CYS A 11 7.44 15.13 10.34
C CYS A 11 7.28 14.20 9.12
N LEU A 12 8.17 13.20 8.98
CA LEU A 12 8.14 12.15 7.97
C LEU A 12 7.33 10.91 8.39
N THR A 13 6.80 10.89 9.62
CA THR A 13 5.95 9.80 10.12
C THR A 13 4.47 10.20 10.15
N PRO A 14 3.54 9.23 10.30
CA PRO A 14 2.14 9.54 10.61
C PRO A 14 1.97 10.47 11.82
N ASP A 15 2.84 10.35 12.83
CA ASP A 15 2.84 11.14 14.07
C ASP A 15 1.45 11.24 14.73
N ALA A 16 0.73 10.11 14.72
CA ALA A 16 -0.58 9.96 15.33
C ALA A 16 -0.46 9.23 16.68
N PRO A 17 -1.31 9.55 17.68
CA PRO A 17 -1.30 8.88 18.97
C PRO A 17 -1.62 7.38 18.86
N ASP A 18 -2.48 7.01 17.92
CA ASP A 18 -2.96 5.65 17.73
C ASP A 18 -3.39 5.41 16.27
N LEU A 19 -3.66 4.14 15.93
CA LEU A 19 -4.05 3.73 14.58
C LEU A 19 -5.44 4.23 14.16
N GLU A 20 -6.37 4.42 15.09
CA GLU A 20 -7.71 4.90 14.80
C GLU A 20 -7.68 6.38 14.46
N THR A 21 -6.92 7.17 15.22
CA THR A 21 -6.65 8.58 14.92
C THR A 21 -5.94 8.75 13.57
N TRP A 22 -4.96 7.89 13.25
CA TRP A 22 -4.35 7.90 11.92
C TRP A 22 -5.34 7.60 10.80
N ARG A 23 -6.25 6.63 10.99
CA ARG A 23 -7.31 6.32 10.02
C ARG A 23 -8.30 7.47 9.85
N ALA A 24 -8.63 8.17 10.95
CA ALA A 24 -9.47 9.35 10.91
C ALA A 24 -8.83 10.46 10.06
N TRP A 25 -7.55 10.74 10.25
CA TRP A 25 -6.84 11.74 9.44
C TRP A 25 -6.70 11.34 7.97
N LEU A 26 -6.51 10.05 7.67
CA LEU A 26 -6.59 9.56 6.28
C LEU A 26 -7.97 9.85 5.67
N LEU A 27 -9.05 9.59 6.41
CA LEU A 27 -10.41 9.91 5.95
C LEU A 27 -10.59 11.40 5.68
N LEU A 28 -10.21 12.26 6.63
CA LEU A 28 -10.31 13.71 6.48
C LEU A 28 -9.44 14.24 5.32
N GLY A 29 -8.25 13.66 5.12
CA GLY A 29 -7.40 13.96 3.97
C GLY A 29 -8.08 13.61 2.64
N HIS A 30 -8.72 12.45 2.55
CA HIS A 30 -9.49 12.04 1.37
C HIS A 30 -10.71 12.93 1.11
N LEU A 31 -11.48 13.27 2.14
CA LEU A 31 -12.65 14.15 2.01
C LEU A 31 -12.24 15.57 1.62
N SER A 32 -11.21 16.12 2.27
CA SER A 32 -10.67 17.45 1.93
C SER A 32 -10.13 17.50 0.50
N ALA A 33 -9.40 16.47 0.05
CA ALA A 33 -8.91 16.40 -1.31
C ALA A 33 -10.08 16.29 -2.32
N SER A 34 -11.09 15.49 -2.01
CA SER A 34 -12.28 15.33 -2.85
C SER A 34 -13.05 16.64 -3.00
N ALA A 35 -13.16 17.43 -1.94
CA ALA A 35 -13.77 18.76 -1.97
C ALA A 35 -13.00 19.74 -2.86
N ASP A 36 -11.67 19.57 -2.99
CA ASP A 36 -10.83 20.33 -3.93
C ASP A 36 -10.86 19.76 -5.37
N GLY A 37 -11.73 18.79 -5.66
CA GLY A 37 -11.78 18.11 -6.96
C GLY A 37 -10.57 17.20 -7.24
N ARG A 38 -9.79 16.86 -6.21
CA ARG A 38 -8.63 15.97 -6.30
C ARG A 38 -8.95 14.60 -5.70
N ARG A 39 -8.29 13.56 -6.20
CA ARG A 39 -8.35 12.22 -5.63
C ARG A 39 -6.92 11.73 -5.38
N PRO A 40 -6.54 11.44 -4.13
CA PRO A 40 -5.27 10.76 -3.87
C PRO A 40 -5.26 9.39 -4.56
N GLU A 41 -4.31 9.17 -5.47
CA GLU A 41 -4.16 7.92 -6.22
C GLU A 41 -2.99 7.07 -5.72
N THR A 42 -2.02 7.71 -5.06
CA THR A 42 -0.84 7.03 -4.50
C THR A 42 -0.88 7.04 -2.97
N TRP A 43 -0.27 6.02 -2.35
CA TRP A 43 -0.12 5.98 -0.89
C TRP A 43 0.62 7.22 -0.35
N GLN A 44 1.57 7.75 -1.11
CA GLN A 44 2.28 8.97 -0.76
C GLN A 44 1.32 10.17 -0.69
N GLU A 45 0.46 10.35 -1.69
CA GLU A 45 -0.54 11.42 -1.70
C GLU A 45 -1.53 11.29 -0.54
N GLU A 46 -1.98 10.09 -0.20
CA GLU A 46 -2.87 9.85 0.95
C GLU A 46 -2.23 10.27 2.27
N VAL A 47 -0.98 9.87 2.47
CA VAL A 47 -0.21 10.22 3.66
C VAL A 47 0.02 11.73 3.72
N LEU A 48 0.35 12.36 2.60
CA LEU A 48 0.55 13.81 2.54
C LEU A 48 -0.74 14.58 2.80
N ALA A 49 -1.87 14.16 2.23
CA ALA A 49 -3.18 14.79 2.47
C ALA A 49 -3.60 14.68 3.95
N ALA A 50 -3.39 13.51 4.57
CA ALA A 50 -3.66 13.33 6.00
C ALA A 50 -2.75 14.21 6.88
N ARG A 51 -1.46 14.32 6.53
CA ARG A 51 -0.51 15.18 7.25
C ARG A 51 -0.83 16.65 7.11
N GLU A 52 -1.20 17.10 5.92
CA GLU A 52 -1.64 18.46 5.68
C GLU A 52 -2.84 18.76 6.60
N PHE A 53 -3.83 17.87 6.64
CA PHE A 53 -4.99 18.01 7.50
C PHE A 53 -4.62 18.11 8.99
N ARG A 54 -3.81 17.17 9.49
CA ARG A 54 -3.28 17.16 10.86
C ARG A 54 -2.55 18.46 11.18
N ASN A 55 -1.66 18.91 10.30
CA ASN A 55 -0.85 20.12 10.52
C ASN A 55 -1.73 21.37 10.58
N ARG A 56 -2.82 21.43 9.81
CA ARG A 56 -3.82 22.51 9.92
C ARG A 56 -4.45 22.53 11.30
N LEU A 57 -4.89 21.37 11.81
CA LEU A 57 -5.47 21.27 13.16
C LEU A 57 -4.45 21.59 14.28
N ARG A 58 -3.18 21.22 14.11
CA ARG A 58 -2.12 21.57 15.07
C ARG A 58 -1.63 23.02 14.96
N GLY A 59 -1.99 23.74 13.90
CA GLY A 59 -1.46 25.07 13.60
C GLY A 59 0.05 25.11 13.33
N SER A 60 0.71 23.97 13.08
CA SER A 60 2.14 23.90 12.78
C SER A 60 2.51 22.63 11.99
N SER A 61 3.49 22.73 11.11
CA SER A 61 4.06 21.62 10.34
C SER A 61 5.29 20.98 10.97
N ASP A 62 6.00 21.75 11.80
CA ASP A 62 7.37 21.43 12.23
C ASP A 62 7.43 20.84 13.64
N ARG A 63 6.30 20.84 14.37
CA ARG A 63 6.23 20.28 15.72
C ARG A 63 5.73 18.84 15.68
N VAL A 64 6.61 17.93 16.09
CA VAL A 64 6.28 16.52 16.32
C VAL A 64 5.57 16.42 17.68
N TRP A 65 4.48 15.68 17.73
CA TRP A 65 3.79 15.43 19.00
C TRP A 65 4.60 14.42 19.81
N GLN A 66 5.13 14.85 20.96
CA GLN A 66 6.06 14.03 21.75
C GLN A 66 5.33 13.05 22.69
N GLY A 67 4.00 12.97 22.62
CA GLY A 67 3.17 12.16 23.50
C GLY A 67 2.73 12.89 24.77
N PRO A 68 1.68 12.40 25.44
CA PRO A 68 1.14 13.04 26.64
C PRO A 68 2.13 12.94 27.81
N GLU A 69 3.00 11.92 27.83
CA GLU A 69 4.06 11.75 28.83
C GLU A 69 5.14 12.84 28.76
N ALA A 70 5.38 13.42 27.58
CA ALA A 70 6.42 14.43 27.38
C ALA A 70 5.87 15.86 27.43
N CYS A 71 4.67 16.09 26.87
CA CYS A 71 4.07 17.42 26.77
C CYS A 71 3.04 17.70 27.86
N GLY A 72 2.54 16.67 28.57
CA GLY A 72 1.46 16.81 29.55
C GLY A 72 0.09 17.14 28.95
N GLU A 73 -0.01 17.22 27.63
CA GLU A 73 -1.19 17.66 26.89
C GLU A 73 -1.55 16.65 25.78
N GLU A 74 -2.85 16.47 25.54
CA GLU A 74 -3.35 15.68 24.42
C GLU A 74 -3.05 16.39 23.08
N ASP A 75 -2.92 15.62 22.00
CA ASP A 75 -2.70 16.18 20.68
C ASP A 75 -3.93 17.00 20.23
N LEU A 76 -3.73 18.29 19.96
CA LEU A 76 -4.78 19.21 19.49
C LEU A 76 -5.51 18.66 18.25
N ALA A 77 -4.79 18.02 17.33
CA ALA A 77 -5.39 17.43 16.15
C ALA A 77 -6.15 16.13 16.44
N ALA A 78 -5.76 15.39 17.47
CA ALA A 78 -6.44 14.16 17.87
C ALA A 78 -7.74 14.47 18.63
N GLY A 79 -7.73 15.47 19.51
CA GLY A 79 -8.87 15.89 20.32
C GLY A 79 -9.87 16.81 19.61
N ALA A 80 -9.60 17.22 18.36
CA ALA A 80 -10.52 18.04 17.59
C ALA A 80 -11.84 17.30 17.33
N GLU A 81 -12.98 18.01 17.45
CA GLU A 81 -14.31 17.43 17.24
C GLU A 81 -14.46 16.78 15.86
N VAL A 82 -13.91 17.40 14.82
CA VAL A 82 -13.88 16.84 13.46
C VAL A 82 -13.11 15.52 13.37
N THR A 83 -12.05 15.36 14.18
CA THR A 83 -11.28 14.12 14.24
C THR A 83 -12.05 13.02 14.96
N GLU A 84 -12.77 13.34 16.05
CA GLU A 84 -13.64 12.39 16.74
C GLU A 84 -14.75 11.84 15.83
N ARG A 85 -15.41 12.73 15.09
CA ARG A 85 -16.44 12.36 14.11
C ARG A 85 -15.86 11.51 12.99
N ALA A 86 -14.72 11.90 12.44
CA ALA A 86 -14.01 11.12 11.44
C ALA A 86 -13.54 9.76 11.96
N ARG A 87 -13.18 9.64 13.25
CA ARG A 87 -12.81 8.36 13.86
C ARG A 87 -13.98 7.40 13.87
N LYS A 88 -15.18 7.86 14.22
CA LYS A 88 -16.42 7.06 14.15
C LYS A 88 -16.74 6.62 12.73
N ALA A 89 -16.66 7.53 11.76
CA ALA A 89 -16.90 7.21 10.35
C ALA A 89 -15.84 6.23 9.79
N ALA A 90 -14.56 6.44 10.14
CA ALA A 90 -13.47 5.56 9.74
C ALA A 90 -13.57 4.17 10.39
N ALA A 91 -14.04 4.09 11.64
CA ALA A 91 -14.33 2.82 12.31
C ALA A 91 -15.46 2.06 11.60
N ALA A 92 -16.56 2.75 11.26
CA ALA A 92 -17.67 2.14 10.51
C ALA A 92 -17.22 1.63 9.12
N LEU A 93 -16.38 2.39 8.40
CA LEU A 93 -15.75 1.92 7.16
C LEU A 93 -14.90 0.67 7.42
N HIS A 94 -14.09 0.69 8.48
CA HIS A 94 -13.22 -0.42 8.83
C HIS A 94 -13.99 -1.70 9.16
N ASP A 95 -15.10 -1.59 9.89
CA ASP A 95 -16.00 -2.71 10.24
C ASP A 95 -16.64 -3.34 8.98
N MET A 96 -16.87 -2.53 7.95
CA MET A 96 -17.27 -3.01 6.61
C MET A 96 -16.11 -3.59 5.78
N GLY A 97 -14.90 -3.59 6.30
CA GLY A 97 -13.69 -4.02 5.59
C GLY A 97 -13.25 -3.05 4.49
N LEU A 98 -13.57 -1.76 4.66
CA LEU A 98 -13.24 -0.64 3.79
C LEU A 98 -12.22 0.31 4.46
N ASP A 99 -11.73 1.26 3.66
CA ASP A 99 -10.82 2.33 4.08
C ASP A 99 -11.32 3.69 3.57
N ALA A 100 -10.57 4.75 3.86
CA ALA A 100 -10.91 6.11 3.47
C ALA A 100 -11.13 6.30 1.96
N ARG A 101 -10.58 5.43 1.10
CA ARG A 101 -10.76 5.53 -0.36
C ARG A 101 -12.19 5.22 -0.79
N ALA A 102 -12.94 4.49 0.04
CA ALA A 102 -14.33 4.14 -0.23
C ALA A 102 -15.29 5.34 -0.15
N SER A 103 -14.87 6.46 0.46
CA SER A 103 -15.68 7.69 0.53
C SER A 103 -15.82 8.38 -0.84
N HIS A 104 -14.93 8.10 -1.79
CA HIS A 104 -14.96 8.73 -3.09
C HIS A 104 -16.03 8.09 -4.00
N PRO A 105 -16.84 8.86 -4.76
CA PRO A 105 -17.91 8.30 -5.62
C PRO A 105 -17.42 7.24 -6.62
N ALA A 106 -16.23 7.48 -7.20
CA ALA A 106 -15.58 6.54 -8.13
C ALA A 106 -14.97 5.29 -7.46
N ALA A 107 -15.11 5.08 -6.14
CA ALA A 107 -14.59 3.89 -5.47
C ALA A 107 -15.42 2.63 -5.77
N SER A 108 -16.65 2.80 -6.26
CA SER A 108 -17.55 1.70 -6.63
C SER A 108 -17.44 1.29 -8.11
N THR A 109 -16.58 1.93 -8.90
CA THR A 109 -16.44 1.64 -10.33
C THR A 109 -15.29 0.67 -10.60
N LEU A 110 -15.37 -0.07 -11.70
CA LEU A 110 -14.31 -0.97 -12.16
C LEU A 110 -13.57 -0.32 -13.32
N ASP A 111 -12.24 -0.33 -13.27
CA ASP A 111 -11.39 0.13 -14.36
C ASP A 111 -11.24 -0.97 -15.41
N LEU A 112 -12.15 -0.98 -16.39
CA LEU A 112 -12.15 -1.97 -17.48
C LEU A 112 -10.87 -1.92 -18.30
N THR A 113 -10.25 -0.75 -18.47
CA THR A 113 -8.99 -0.59 -19.21
C THR A 113 -7.88 -1.40 -18.55
N LYS A 114 -7.71 -1.25 -17.23
CA LYS A 114 -6.73 -2.04 -16.47
C LYS A 114 -7.03 -3.53 -16.51
N VAL A 115 -8.30 -3.93 -16.47
CA VAL A 115 -8.70 -5.34 -16.57
C VAL A 115 -8.37 -5.92 -17.96
N VAL A 116 -8.71 -5.21 -19.04
CA VAL A 116 -8.40 -5.65 -20.42
C VAL A 116 -6.89 -5.72 -20.63
N LEU A 117 -6.14 -4.71 -20.18
CA LEU A 117 -4.68 -4.71 -20.24
C LEU A 117 -4.08 -5.88 -19.45
N ALA A 118 -4.64 -6.19 -18.28
CA ALA A 118 -4.23 -7.34 -17.49
C ALA A 118 -4.46 -8.66 -18.22
N LEU A 119 -5.61 -8.82 -18.88
CA LEU A 119 -5.90 -10.01 -19.68
C LEU A 119 -4.96 -10.14 -20.89
N ALA A 120 -4.69 -9.02 -21.56
CA ALA A 120 -3.77 -8.97 -22.71
C ALA A 120 -2.33 -9.36 -22.36
N LEU A 121 -1.90 -9.09 -21.11
CA LEU A 121 -0.53 -9.36 -20.66
C LEU A 121 -0.33 -10.74 -20.01
N ILE A 122 -1.39 -11.55 -19.86
CA ILE A 122 -1.32 -12.91 -19.31
C ILE A 122 -0.33 -13.82 -20.08
N PRO A 123 -0.28 -13.83 -21.42
CA PRO A 123 0.65 -14.71 -22.15
C PRO A 123 2.11 -14.40 -21.82
N PHE A 124 2.47 -13.12 -21.73
CA PHE A 124 3.82 -12.68 -21.39
C PHE A 124 4.22 -13.15 -19.98
N VAL A 125 3.33 -12.95 -19.01
CA VAL A 125 3.57 -13.42 -17.63
C VAL A 125 3.62 -14.94 -17.56
N SER A 126 2.78 -15.65 -18.29
CA SER A 126 2.77 -17.12 -18.30
C SER A 126 4.11 -17.72 -18.70
N VAL A 127 4.82 -17.09 -19.66
CA VAL A 127 6.15 -17.54 -20.09
C VAL A 127 7.23 -17.22 -19.06
N ALA A 128 7.17 -16.05 -18.42
CA ALA A 128 8.18 -15.60 -17.46
C ALA A 128 7.95 -16.14 -16.03
N ALA A 129 6.71 -16.54 -15.70
CA ALA A 129 6.29 -16.93 -14.37
C ALA A 129 7.07 -18.12 -13.79
N PRO A 130 7.40 -19.20 -14.52
CA PRO A 130 8.18 -20.31 -13.97
C PRO A 130 9.53 -19.84 -13.41
N PHE A 131 10.23 -18.96 -14.13
CA PHE A 131 11.51 -18.41 -13.69
C PHE A 131 11.36 -17.48 -12.49
N ALA A 132 10.34 -16.62 -12.50
CA ALA A 132 10.05 -15.72 -11.39
C ALA A 132 9.62 -16.46 -10.11
N LEU A 133 8.81 -17.50 -10.24
CA LEU A 133 8.33 -18.32 -9.13
C LEU A 133 9.46 -19.13 -8.48
N LEU A 134 10.33 -19.76 -9.28
CA LEU A 134 11.48 -20.49 -8.78
C LEU A 134 12.56 -19.55 -8.22
N GLY A 135 12.80 -18.42 -8.88
CA GLY A 135 13.82 -17.46 -8.48
C GLY A 135 13.44 -16.61 -7.27
N ASN A 136 12.15 -16.34 -7.05
CA ASN A 136 11.67 -15.38 -6.04
C ASN A 136 10.35 -15.76 -5.36
N GLY A 137 9.46 -16.46 -6.05
CA GLY A 137 8.15 -16.84 -5.50
C GLY A 137 8.25 -17.70 -4.24
N PHE A 138 9.13 -18.70 -4.22
CA PHE A 138 9.35 -19.52 -3.02
C PHE A 138 9.87 -18.69 -1.84
N GLN A 139 10.74 -17.72 -2.09
CA GLN A 139 11.28 -16.84 -1.03
C GLN A 139 10.22 -15.91 -0.47
N ALA A 140 9.37 -15.36 -1.33
CA ALA A 140 8.24 -14.55 -0.92
C ALA A 140 7.28 -15.35 0.00
N LEU A 141 7.09 -16.64 -0.29
CA LEU A 141 6.31 -17.55 0.56
C LEU A 141 6.98 -17.77 1.92
N VAL A 142 8.29 -18.03 1.95
CA VAL A 142 9.06 -18.15 3.20
C VAL A 142 8.95 -16.86 4.02
N GLY A 143 9.11 -15.70 3.39
CA GLY A 143 8.95 -14.41 4.07
C GLY A 143 7.54 -14.19 4.62
N ALA A 144 6.52 -14.57 3.86
CA ALA A 144 5.13 -14.52 4.33
C ALA A 144 4.86 -15.44 5.51
N ALA A 145 5.46 -16.64 5.52
CA ALA A 145 5.36 -17.56 6.66
C ALA A 145 6.06 -16.96 7.90
N MET A 146 7.31 -16.50 7.77
CA MET A 146 8.06 -15.89 8.88
C MET A 146 7.33 -14.66 9.45
N ALA A 147 6.80 -13.82 8.58
CA ALA A 147 6.01 -12.65 8.96
C ALA A 147 4.74 -12.99 9.74
N LYS A 148 4.09 -14.11 9.40
CA LYS A 148 2.89 -14.59 10.10
C LYS A 148 3.21 -15.10 11.52
N PHE A 149 4.36 -15.76 11.70
CA PHE A 149 4.74 -16.33 13.00
C PHE A 149 5.38 -15.32 13.96
N ASN A 150 5.93 -14.21 13.47
CA ASN A 150 6.60 -13.19 14.28
C ASN A 150 5.80 -11.87 14.36
N GLY A 151 4.58 -11.95 14.89
CA GLY A 151 3.58 -10.87 14.89
C GLY A 151 3.82 -9.69 15.85
N GLU A 152 5.03 -9.52 16.38
CA GLU A 152 5.32 -8.65 17.53
C GLU A 152 5.33 -7.14 17.20
N SER A 153 5.52 -6.75 15.93
CA SER A 153 5.30 -5.37 15.45
C SER A 153 5.13 -5.30 13.92
N ILE A 154 4.49 -4.23 13.42
CA ILE A 154 4.30 -4.01 11.97
C ILE A 154 5.66 -3.89 11.22
N ASP A 155 6.66 -3.29 11.87
CA ASP A 155 8.00 -3.11 11.31
C ASP A 155 8.78 -4.44 11.18
N LYS A 156 8.71 -5.29 12.22
CA LYS A 156 9.27 -6.65 12.18
C LYS A 156 8.66 -7.48 11.05
N ARG A 157 7.34 -7.37 10.86
CA ARG A 157 6.62 -8.08 9.78
C ARG A 157 7.16 -7.71 8.40
N THR A 158 7.37 -6.41 8.15
CA THR A 158 7.94 -5.92 6.89
C THR A 158 9.34 -6.47 6.65
N THR A 159 10.17 -6.51 7.69
CA THR A 159 11.52 -7.09 7.62
C THR A 159 11.48 -8.56 7.21
N PHE A 160 10.59 -9.36 7.77
CA PHE A 160 10.43 -10.77 7.41
C PHE A 160 9.95 -10.98 5.97
N HIS A 161 9.19 -10.04 5.40
CA HIS A 161 8.84 -10.09 3.98
C HIS A 161 10.00 -9.66 3.06
N MET A 162 10.76 -8.63 3.43
CA MET A 162 11.84 -8.11 2.60
C MET A 162 13.07 -9.01 2.58
N MET A 163 13.51 -9.47 3.75
CA MET A 163 14.80 -10.14 3.90
C MET A 163 14.95 -11.40 3.03
N PRO A 164 13.99 -12.34 2.99
CA PRO A 164 14.07 -13.51 2.11
C PRO A 164 14.06 -13.12 0.62
N THR A 165 13.34 -12.06 0.25
CA THR A 165 13.26 -11.59 -1.14
C THR A 165 14.60 -11.00 -1.60
N VAL A 166 15.25 -10.19 -0.78
CA VAL A 166 16.56 -9.58 -1.09
C VAL A 166 17.66 -10.64 -1.10
N LEU A 167 17.77 -11.44 -0.04
CA LEU A 167 18.77 -12.51 0.05
C LEU A 167 18.59 -13.53 -1.07
N GLY A 168 17.33 -13.86 -1.37
CA GLY A 168 17.01 -14.79 -2.42
C GLY A 168 17.30 -14.27 -3.83
N THR A 169 17.13 -12.97 -4.07
CA THR A 169 17.58 -12.33 -5.31
C THR A 169 19.09 -12.44 -5.50
N VAL A 170 19.86 -12.29 -4.42
CA VAL A 170 21.34 -12.33 -4.46
C VAL A 170 21.87 -13.76 -4.54
N PHE A 171 21.33 -14.70 -3.76
CA PHE A 171 21.91 -16.03 -3.60
C PHE A 171 21.21 -17.14 -4.39
N ILE A 172 19.88 -17.13 -4.47
CA ILE A 172 19.13 -18.23 -5.07
C ILE A 172 18.89 -17.99 -6.56
N ARG A 173 18.55 -16.75 -6.94
CA ARG A 173 18.23 -16.41 -8.33
C ARG A 173 19.36 -16.71 -9.32
N PRO A 174 20.65 -16.40 -9.03
CA PRO A 174 21.75 -16.78 -9.92
C PRO A 174 21.85 -18.28 -10.13
N LEU A 175 21.60 -19.09 -9.08
CA LEU A 175 21.61 -20.55 -9.16
C LEU A 175 20.47 -21.07 -10.05
N VAL A 176 19.27 -20.50 -9.90
CA VAL A 176 18.12 -20.83 -10.77
C VAL A 176 18.44 -20.49 -12.23
N HIS A 177 19.00 -19.32 -12.52
CA HIS A 177 19.36 -18.94 -13.89
C HIS A 177 20.48 -19.79 -14.47
N ALA A 178 21.52 -20.10 -13.69
CA ALA A 178 22.58 -21.02 -14.11
C ALA A 178 22.02 -22.42 -14.40
N GLY A 179 21.13 -22.93 -13.55
CA GLY A 179 20.43 -24.20 -13.76
C GLY A 179 19.55 -24.18 -15.01
N THR A 180 18.81 -23.09 -15.26
CA THR A 180 18.02 -22.91 -16.49
C THR A 180 18.92 -22.93 -17.72
N ILE A 181 20.05 -22.23 -17.72
CA ILE A 181 21.00 -22.22 -18.85
C ILE A 181 21.58 -23.61 -19.09
N ALA A 182 21.96 -24.32 -18.02
CA ALA A 182 22.46 -25.69 -18.12
C ALA A 182 21.40 -26.62 -18.73
N ALA A 183 20.13 -26.47 -18.33
CA ALA A 183 19.02 -27.21 -18.92
C ALA A 183 18.82 -26.87 -20.41
N LEU A 184 18.85 -25.57 -20.77
CA LEU A 184 18.71 -25.14 -22.17
C LEU A 184 19.85 -25.68 -23.06
N LEU A 185 21.08 -25.74 -22.54
CA LEU A 185 22.21 -26.38 -23.23
C LEU A 185 21.98 -27.89 -23.38
N TRP A 186 21.54 -28.56 -22.31
CA TRP A 186 21.29 -30.01 -22.31
C TRP A 186 20.22 -30.43 -23.31
N PHE A 187 19.13 -29.66 -23.41
CA PHE A 187 18.06 -29.90 -24.37
C PHE A 187 18.35 -29.36 -25.78
N GLY A 188 19.54 -28.80 -26.01
CA GLY A 188 19.97 -28.30 -27.32
C GLY A 188 19.24 -27.04 -27.81
N VAL A 189 18.47 -26.37 -26.93
CA VAL A 189 17.76 -25.11 -27.25
C VAL A 189 18.77 -24.00 -27.54
N ILE A 190 19.89 -24.01 -26.82
CA ILE A 190 21.03 -23.13 -27.07
C ILE A 190 22.24 -23.99 -27.36
N SER A 191 22.97 -23.66 -28.43
CA SER A 191 24.02 -24.55 -28.97
C SER A 191 25.43 -23.99 -28.77
N SER A 192 25.57 -22.74 -28.32
CA SER A 192 26.87 -22.09 -28.16
C SER A 192 27.10 -21.54 -26.75
N PRO A 193 28.31 -21.68 -26.18
CA PRO A 193 28.67 -21.08 -24.89
C PRO A 193 28.55 -19.55 -24.88
N LEU A 194 28.76 -18.89 -26.02
CA LEU A 194 28.58 -17.44 -26.17
C LEU A 194 27.11 -17.05 -25.97
N LEU A 195 26.17 -17.82 -26.52
CA LEU A 195 24.75 -17.58 -26.34
C LEU A 195 24.32 -17.85 -24.89
N ALA A 196 24.93 -18.83 -24.21
CA ALA A 196 24.72 -19.07 -22.79
C ALA A 196 25.10 -17.86 -21.92
N ILE A 197 26.22 -17.17 -22.23
CA ILE A 197 26.62 -15.94 -21.54
C ILE A 197 25.60 -14.81 -21.75
N LEU A 198 25.05 -14.68 -22.97
CA LEU A 198 24.05 -13.67 -23.29
C LEU A 198 22.67 -13.97 -22.67
N VAL A 199 22.30 -15.24 -22.52
CA VAL A 199 21.02 -15.65 -21.94
C VAL A 199 20.95 -15.30 -20.45
N PHE A 200 22.07 -15.29 -19.72
CA PHE A 200 22.08 -14.97 -18.29
C PHE A 200 21.49 -13.59 -17.95
N PRO A 201 21.96 -12.46 -18.52
CA PRO A 201 21.35 -11.15 -18.28
C PRO A 201 19.93 -11.05 -18.85
N VAL A 202 19.61 -11.77 -19.93
CA VAL A 202 18.24 -11.80 -20.47
C VAL A 202 17.27 -12.45 -19.49
N LEU A 203 17.64 -13.59 -18.88
CA LEU A 203 16.83 -14.24 -17.85
C LEU A 203 16.63 -13.32 -16.64
N TRP A 204 17.65 -12.55 -16.27
CA TRP A 204 17.55 -11.56 -15.21
C TRP A 204 16.52 -10.48 -15.53
N LEU A 205 16.60 -9.86 -16.71
CA LEU A 205 15.67 -8.83 -17.16
C LEU A 205 14.23 -9.35 -17.27
N VAL A 206 14.05 -10.54 -17.84
CA VAL A 206 12.72 -11.17 -17.97
C VAL A 206 12.12 -11.45 -16.60
N THR A 207 12.92 -11.94 -15.66
CA THR A 207 12.48 -12.24 -14.30
C THR A 207 12.12 -10.97 -13.53
N ASP A 208 12.95 -9.93 -13.62
CA ASP A 208 12.66 -8.63 -12.99
C ASP A 208 11.42 -7.97 -13.58
N ALA A 209 11.27 -7.96 -14.91
CA ALA A 209 10.09 -7.44 -15.58
C ALA A 209 8.83 -8.19 -15.13
N CYS A 210 8.88 -9.52 -15.05
CA CYS A 210 7.77 -10.33 -14.56
C CYS A 210 7.41 -9.99 -13.11
N ILE A 211 8.39 -9.86 -12.21
CA ILE A 211 8.14 -9.57 -10.79
C ILE A 211 7.57 -8.17 -10.61
N ILE A 212 8.15 -7.17 -11.28
CA ILE A 212 7.67 -5.79 -11.27
C ILE A 212 6.23 -5.75 -11.76
N PHE A 213 5.92 -6.45 -12.86
CA PHE A 213 4.58 -6.48 -13.42
C PHE A 213 3.58 -7.21 -12.50
N CYS A 214 3.92 -8.39 -11.99
CA CYS A 214 3.09 -9.13 -11.04
C CYS A 214 2.80 -8.32 -9.76
N ARG A 215 3.81 -7.65 -9.20
CA ARG A 215 3.68 -6.90 -7.94
C ARG A 215 3.04 -5.53 -8.13
N ASN A 216 3.48 -4.75 -9.10
CA ASN A 216 3.03 -3.36 -9.23
C ASN A 216 1.75 -3.23 -10.07
N PHE A 217 1.47 -4.18 -10.96
CA PHE A 217 0.28 -4.12 -11.80
C PHE A 217 -0.78 -5.13 -11.35
N TYR A 218 -0.51 -6.44 -11.40
CA TYR A 218 -1.55 -7.44 -11.07
C TYR A 218 -1.99 -7.40 -9.61
N LEU A 219 -1.08 -7.34 -8.65
CA LEU A 219 -1.45 -7.31 -7.23
C LEU A 219 -2.26 -6.06 -6.91
N ASN A 220 -1.83 -4.88 -7.39
CA ASN A 220 -2.56 -3.63 -7.21
C ASN A 220 -3.95 -3.71 -7.85
N LEU A 221 -4.05 -4.24 -9.07
CA LEU A 221 -5.34 -4.45 -9.73
C LEU A 221 -6.25 -5.38 -8.92
N ILE A 222 -5.74 -6.49 -8.39
CA ILE A 222 -6.52 -7.43 -7.57
C ILE A 222 -6.99 -6.75 -6.28
N CYS A 223 -6.12 -5.99 -5.62
CA CYS A 223 -6.47 -5.22 -4.42
C CYS A 223 -7.55 -4.17 -4.72
N ASP A 224 -7.40 -3.41 -5.80
CA ASP A 224 -8.37 -2.42 -6.24
C ASP A 224 -9.71 -3.05 -6.61
N LEU A 225 -9.72 -4.13 -7.39
CA LEU A 225 -10.92 -4.89 -7.73
C LEU A 225 -11.63 -5.38 -6.47
N ARG A 226 -10.89 -5.99 -5.52
CA ARG A 226 -11.45 -6.47 -4.26
C ARG A 226 -12.03 -5.34 -3.44
N ARG A 227 -11.33 -4.21 -3.32
CA ARG A 227 -11.79 -3.02 -2.59
C ARG A 227 -13.05 -2.43 -3.24
N ASN A 228 -13.06 -2.26 -4.55
CA ASN A 228 -14.18 -1.66 -5.28
C ASN A 228 -15.41 -2.59 -5.24
N LEU A 229 -15.21 -3.91 -5.32
CA LEU A 229 -16.26 -4.90 -5.11
C LEU A 229 -16.85 -4.85 -3.70
N ARG A 230 -16.02 -4.70 -2.67
CA ARG A 230 -16.50 -4.51 -1.29
C ARG A 230 -17.27 -3.22 -1.16
N THR A 231 -16.75 -2.13 -1.73
CA THR A 231 -17.40 -0.81 -1.70
C THR A 231 -18.77 -0.85 -2.38
N MET A 232 -18.88 -1.49 -3.56
CA MET A 232 -20.16 -1.72 -4.25
C MET A 232 -21.16 -2.55 -3.43
N ARG A 233 -20.69 -3.55 -2.68
CA ARG A 233 -21.57 -4.37 -1.82
C ARG A 233 -22.01 -3.58 -0.59
N ALA A 234 -21.08 -2.87 0.04
CA ALA A 234 -21.34 -2.02 1.19
C ALA A 234 -22.32 -0.91 0.84
N SER A 235 -22.15 -0.23 -0.30
CA SER A 235 -23.03 0.87 -0.72
C SER A 235 -24.49 0.47 -0.94
N ARG A 236 -24.75 -0.82 -1.14
CA ARG A 236 -26.11 -1.40 -1.24
C ARG A 236 -26.68 -1.86 0.10
N SER A 237 -25.88 -1.85 1.16
CA SER A 237 -26.30 -2.26 2.50
C SER A 237 -27.09 -1.15 3.20
N THR A 238 -27.94 -1.54 4.17
CA THR A 238 -28.70 -0.58 4.99
C THR A 238 -27.78 0.27 5.87
N ALA A 239 -26.64 -0.28 6.31
CA ALA A 239 -25.67 0.39 7.15
C ALA A 239 -24.87 1.49 6.41
N TRP A 240 -24.89 1.51 5.07
CA TRP A 240 -24.17 2.54 4.30
C TRP A 240 -24.85 3.91 4.32
N LYS A 241 -26.19 3.95 4.30
CA LYS A 241 -26.93 5.23 4.28
C LYS A 241 -26.56 6.18 5.43
N PRO A 242 -26.57 5.76 6.71
CA PRO A 242 -26.18 6.65 7.80
C PRO A 242 -24.70 7.07 7.70
N LEU A 243 -23.82 6.16 7.25
CA LEU A 243 -22.41 6.48 7.03
C LEU A 243 -22.22 7.50 5.91
N GLN A 244 -22.96 7.38 4.81
CA GLN A 244 -22.93 8.35 3.71
C GLN A 244 -23.33 9.74 4.20
N THR A 245 -24.39 9.85 5.00
CA THR A 245 -24.81 11.13 5.59
C THR A 245 -23.72 11.72 6.49
N GLU A 246 -23.04 10.90 7.30
CA GLU A 246 -21.91 11.37 8.13
C GLU A 246 -20.72 11.83 7.28
N LEU A 247 -20.41 11.14 6.18
CA LEU A 247 -19.34 11.53 5.26
C LEU A 247 -19.66 12.84 4.53
N ASP A 248 -20.92 13.02 4.11
CA ASP A 248 -21.38 14.24 3.46
C ASP A 248 -21.34 15.43 4.43
N ASP A 249 -21.73 15.23 5.70
CA ASP A 249 -21.66 16.28 6.73
C ASP A 249 -20.23 16.61 7.19
N LEU A 250 -19.35 15.60 7.23
CA LEU A 250 -17.91 15.85 7.42
C LEU A 250 -17.35 16.67 6.26
N THR A 251 -17.75 16.38 5.02
CA THR A 251 -17.29 17.12 3.84
C THR A 251 -17.76 18.57 3.87
N SER A 252 -19.02 18.82 4.25
CA SER A 252 -19.54 20.20 4.39
C SER A 252 -18.83 20.97 5.50
N THR A 253 -18.54 20.31 6.63
CA THR A 253 -17.79 20.90 7.74
C THR A 253 -16.36 21.27 7.31
N LEU A 254 -15.73 20.42 6.50
CA LEU A 254 -14.39 20.66 5.96
C LEU A 254 -14.33 21.86 5.03
N ASP A 255 -15.35 22.06 4.19
CA ASP A 255 -15.42 23.24 3.33
C ASP A 255 -15.65 24.53 4.12
N ALA A 256 -16.35 24.46 5.25
CA ALA A 256 -16.51 25.60 6.16
C ALA A 256 -15.24 25.98 6.93
N LEU A 257 -14.25 25.08 6.99
CA LEU A 257 -12.96 25.29 7.67
C LEU A 257 -11.85 25.82 6.74
N LYS A 258 -12.14 26.00 5.44
CA LYS A 258 -11.25 26.64 4.46
C LYS A 258 -11.32 28.16 4.54
#